data_AF-A0A317MSM6-F1
#
_entry.id   AF-A0A317MSM6-F1
#
_cell.length_a   1.000
_cell.length_b   1.000
_cell.length_c   1.000
_cell.angle_alpha   90.00
_cell.angle_beta   90.00
_cell.angle_gamma   90.00
#
_symmetry.space_group_name_H-M   'P 1'
#
loop_
_entity.id
_entity.type
_entity.pdbx_description
1 polymer ?
#
loop_
_entity_poly.entity_id
_entity_poly.type
_entity_poly.pdbx_seq_one_letter_code
_entity_poly.pdbx_strand_id
1 'polypeptide(L)'
;MLFDRYEQAGLLFNKNFKEATEAAVAYRGELVLVEGEVGDAQGRRKPPVAVLGQAVMLAEGEQLKLAAGFLEDAAEVQIFVDKYQDDFASDTKLFFFVVNIPAPVQCAAAAASAVLIPLTEGMVWNELIDLVALEKSDFKGQSSAEKVETLYTALRGYTPKFPTVTLAEAVSGTVEVKREVRGAI
;
A
#
# COMPACT_ATOMS: atom_id res chain seq x y z
N MET A 1 -19.50 -1.56 -2.46
CA MET A 1 -18.23 -0.92 -2.87
C MET A 1 -17.15 -1.43 -1.94
N LEU A 2 -15.98 -1.82 -2.48
CA LEU A 2 -14.93 -2.53 -1.75
C LEU A 2 -14.55 -1.87 -0.42
N PHE A 3 -14.28 -0.56 -0.43
CA PHE A 3 -13.84 0.14 0.78
C PHE A 3 -14.93 0.38 1.83
N ASP A 4 -16.21 0.26 1.48
CA ASP A 4 -17.28 0.25 2.49
C ASP A 4 -17.28 -1.07 3.26
N ARG A 5 -17.02 -2.20 2.58
CA ARG A 5 -16.84 -3.50 3.23
C ARG A 5 -15.63 -3.48 4.15
N TYR A 6 -14.51 -2.90 3.70
CA TYR A 6 -13.32 -2.77 4.56
C TYR A 6 -13.59 -1.88 5.77
N GLU A 7 -14.30 -0.76 5.60
CA GLU A 7 -14.64 0.13 6.71
C GLU A 7 -15.56 -0.58 7.73
N GLN A 8 -16.59 -1.29 7.27
CA GLN A 8 -17.49 -2.07 8.11
C GLN A 8 -16.77 -3.20 8.85
N ALA A 9 -15.76 -3.80 8.22
CA ALA A 9 -14.91 -4.83 8.83
C ALA A 9 -13.83 -4.24 9.76
N GLY A 10 -13.74 -2.92 9.91
CA GLY A 10 -12.73 -2.25 10.75
C GLY A 10 -11.31 -2.34 10.17
N LEU A 11 -11.18 -2.50 8.85
CA LEU A 11 -9.89 -2.67 8.17
C LEU A 11 -9.27 -1.35 7.69
N LEU A 12 -10.04 -0.26 7.66
CA LEU A 12 -9.52 1.08 7.38
C LEU A 12 -9.17 1.77 8.70
N PHE A 13 -7.91 2.14 8.88
CA PHE A 13 -7.38 2.74 10.10
C PHE A 13 -6.71 4.09 9.79
N ASN A 14 -6.60 4.98 10.79
CA ASN A 14 -5.98 6.31 10.65
C ASN A 14 -6.30 7.01 9.32
N LYS A 15 -7.61 7.08 8.98
CA LYS A 15 -8.09 7.53 7.67
C LYS A 15 -7.74 8.99 7.42
N ASN A 16 -7.07 9.26 6.30
CA ASN A 16 -6.92 10.61 5.74
C ASN A 16 -8.15 10.99 4.92
N PHE A 17 -8.53 10.14 3.95
CA PHE A 17 -9.79 10.27 3.22
C PHE A 17 -10.24 8.94 2.62
N LYS A 18 -11.54 8.85 2.35
CA LYS A 18 -12.19 7.83 1.52
C LYS A 18 -13.22 8.57 0.67
N GLU A 19 -12.93 8.80 -0.61
CA GLU A 19 -13.71 9.66 -1.48
C GLU A 19 -13.92 8.98 -2.83
N ALA A 20 -15.10 9.17 -3.42
CA ALA A 20 -15.43 8.63 -4.73
C ALA A 20 -15.13 9.64 -5.84
N THR A 21 -14.82 9.13 -7.01
CA THR A 21 -14.91 9.83 -8.30
C THR A 21 -16.16 9.32 -9.04
N GLU A 22 -16.26 9.59 -10.34
CA GLU A 22 -17.31 9.01 -11.17
C GLU A 22 -17.16 7.49 -11.36
N ALA A 23 -15.94 6.95 -11.35
CA ALA A 23 -15.65 5.57 -11.74
C ALA A 23 -15.09 4.70 -10.60
N ALA A 24 -14.48 5.30 -9.58
CA ALA A 24 -13.75 4.59 -8.56
C ALA A 24 -13.94 5.22 -7.17
N VAL A 25 -13.44 4.51 -6.15
CA VAL A 25 -13.29 5.03 -4.80
C VAL A 25 -11.82 5.02 -4.45
N ALA A 26 -11.30 6.16 -4.00
CA ALA A 26 -9.93 6.31 -3.54
C ALA A 26 -9.89 6.33 -2.01
N TYR A 27 -8.85 5.74 -1.45
CA TYR A 27 -8.60 5.73 -0.02
C TYR A 27 -7.14 6.08 0.28
N ARG A 28 -6.94 6.93 1.28
CA ARG A 28 -5.65 7.14 1.92
C ARG A 28 -5.75 7.08 3.44
N GLY A 29 -4.78 6.46 4.08
CA GLY A 29 -4.74 6.25 5.53
C GLY A 29 -3.79 5.10 5.89
N GLU A 30 -4.27 4.15 6.68
CA GLU A 30 -3.57 2.90 7.00
C GLU A 30 -4.52 1.72 6.81
N LEU A 31 -4.04 0.64 6.19
CA LEU A 31 -4.84 -0.57 5.99
C LEU A 31 -4.40 -1.66 6.96
N VAL A 32 -5.35 -2.29 7.67
CA VAL A 32 -5.06 -3.27 8.73
C VAL A 32 -4.58 -4.61 8.16
N LEU A 33 -3.29 -4.93 8.34
CA LEU A 33 -2.76 -6.25 7.98
C LEU A 33 -3.09 -7.28 9.07
N VAL A 34 -2.77 -6.95 10.32
CA VAL A 34 -3.02 -7.80 11.48
C VAL A 34 -3.87 -7.05 12.49
N GLU A 35 -5.05 -7.57 12.79
CA GLU A 35 -5.98 -6.98 13.74
C GLU A 35 -5.43 -7.01 15.17
N GLY A 36 -5.79 -6.00 15.96
CA GLY A 36 -5.58 -6.04 17.39
C GLY A 36 -6.45 -7.11 18.06
N GLU A 37 -5.95 -7.65 19.18
CA GLU A 37 -6.70 -8.53 20.06
C GLU A 37 -7.98 -7.85 20.56
N VAL A 38 -9.00 -8.67 20.87
CA VAL A 38 -10.18 -8.19 21.58
C VAL A 38 -9.79 -7.79 22.99
N GLY A 39 -9.91 -6.49 23.29
CA GLY A 39 -9.47 -5.88 24.54
C GLY A 39 -10.49 -5.97 25.67
N ASP A 40 -11.75 -6.32 25.39
CA ASP A 40 -12.79 -6.44 26.42
C ASP A 40 -14.00 -7.28 26.00
N ALA A 41 -14.89 -7.52 26.96
CA ALA A 41 -16.13 -8.27 26.79
C ALA A 41 -17.14 -7.65 25.81
N GLN A 42 -16.92 -6.40 25.36
CA GLN A 42 -17.78 -5.73 24.37
C GLN A 42 -17.27 -5.95 22.93
N GLY A 43 -16.19 -6.71 22.75
CA GLY A 43 -15.61 -6.99 21.44
C GLY A 43 -14.76 -5.85 20.89
N ARG A 44 -14.47 -4.81 21.68
CA ARG A 44 -13.62 -3.69 21.22
C ARG A 44 -12.19 -4.19 21.06
N ARG A 45 -11.60 -3.95 19.90
CA ARG A 45 -10.23 -4.38 19.60
C ARG A 45 -9.21 -3.32 20.02
N LYS A 46 -8.03 -3.78 20.43
CA LYS A 46 -6.82 -2.94 20.54
C LYS A 46 -6.44 -2.40 19.16
N PRO A 47 -5.53 -1.40 19.08
CA PRO A 47 -4.95 -0.99 17.81
C PRO A 47 -4.40 -2.18 17.02
N PRO A 48 -4.41 -2.12 15.68
CA PRO A 48 -3.81 -3.14 14.82
C PRO A 48 -2.38 -3.48 15.24
N VAL A 49 -2.00 -4.74 15.13
CA VAL A 49 -0.62 -5.19 15.38
C VAL A 49 0.29 -4.79 14.23
N ALA A 50 -0.24 -4.81 12.99
CA ALA A 50 0.48 -4.40 11.80
C ALA A 50 -0.48 -3.73 10.80
N VAL A 51 0.04 -2.73 10.08
CA VAL A 51 -0.70 -1.97 9.06
C VAL A 51 0.17 -1.76 7.83
N LEU A 52 -0.47 -1.68 6.67
CA LEU A 52 0.13 -1.04 5.50
C LEU A 52 0.06 0.47 5.75
N GLY A 53 1.20 1.06 6.11
CA GLY A 53 1.32 2.46 6.47
C GLY A 53 1.19 3.37 5.26
N GLN A 54 0.70 4.60 5.46
CA GLN A 54 0.56 5.61 4.39
C GLN A 54 -0.12 5.08 3.12
N ALA A 55 -1.12 4.22 3.29
CA ALA A 55 -1.80 3.52 2.21
C ALA A 55 -2.32 4.52 1.16
N VAL A 56 -2.12 4.18 -0.11
CA VAL A 56 -2.69 4.86 -1.28
C VAL A 56 -3.39 3.78 -2.10
N MET A 57 -4.71 3.80 -2.10
CA MET A 57 -5.51 2.73 -2.68
C MET A 57 -6.60 3.26 -3.59
N LEU A 58 -6.94 2.48 -4.61
CA LEU A 58 -8.02 2.76 -5.55
C LEU A 58 -8.81 1.47 -5.81
N ALA A 59 -10.13 1.55 -5.78
CA ALA A 59 -11.02 0.45 -6.09
C ALA A 59 -12.07 0.84 -7.13
N GLU A 60 -12.31 -0.04 -8.09
CA GLU A 60 -13.41 0.05 -9.07
C GLU A 60 -14.45 -1.02 -8.71
N GLY A 61 -15.61 -0.60 -8.20
CA GLY A 61 -16.64 -1.51 -7.69
C GLY A 61 -16.16 -2.34 -6.50
N GLU A 62 -16.04 -3.65 -6.69
CA GLU A 62 -15.54 -4.61 -5.69
C GLU A 62 -14.07 -5.02 -5.92
N GLN A 63 -13.40 -4.47 -6.95
CA GLN A 63 -12.04 -4.84 -7.30
C GLN A 63 -11.02 -3.80 -6.83
N LEU A 64 -9.95 -4.28 -6.22
CA LEU A 64 -8.79 -3.47 -5.86
C LEU A 64 -7.93 -3.22 -7.10
N LYS A 65 -7.76 -1.96 -7.48
CA LYS A 65 -6.98 -1.57 -8.68
C LYS A 65 -5.57 -1.11 -8.34
N LEU A 66 -5.42 -0.40 -7.22
CA LEU A 66 -4.14 0.03 -6.69
C LEU A 66 -4.10 -0.25 -5.19
N ALA A 67 -3.01 -0.81 -4.72
CA ALA A 67 -2.60 -0.69 -3.33
C ALA A 67 -1.10 -0.37 -3.26
N ALA A 68 -0.80 0.73 -2.61
CA ALA A 68 0.57 1.11 -2.30
C ALA A 68 0.68 1.55 -0.85
N GLY A 69 1.85 1.37 -0.26
CA GLY A 69 2.06 1.73 1.15
C GLY A 69 3.44 1.35 1.66
N PHE A 70 3.64 1.65 2.93
CA PHE A 70 4.88 1.44 3.68
C PHE A 70 4.77 0.18 4.54
N LEU A 71 5.83 -0.62 4.54
CA LEU A 71 5.96 -1.85 5.32
C LEU A 71 7.30 -1.85 6.06
N GLU A 72 7.27 -2.30 7.30
CA GLU A 72 8.47 -2.41 8.14
C GLU A 72 9.28 -3.66 7.78
N ASP A 73 8.61 -4.71 7.30
CA ASP A 73 9.24 -5.98 6.95
C ASP A 73 8.69 -6.54 5.63
N ALA A 74 9.57 -7.05 4.77
CA ALA A 74 9.20 -7.74 3.54
C ALA A 74 8.21 -8.88 3.75
N ALA A 75 8.24 -9.55 4.91
CA ALA A 75 7.29 -10.60 5.27
C ALA A 75 5.83 -10.10 5.32
N GLU A 76 5.61 -8.82 5.59
CA GLU A 76 4.27 -8.22 5.64
C GLU A 76 3.59 -8.17 4.26
N VAL A 77 4.36 -8.26 3.18
CA VAL A 77 3.80 -8.38 1.82
C VAL A 77 2.97 -9.66 1.70
N GLN A 78 3.44 -10.78 2.25
CA GLN A 78 2.67 -12.03 2.24
C GLN A 78 1.40 -11.90 3.09
N ILE A 79 1.47 -11.21 4.24
CA ILE A 79 0.29 -10.96 5.08
C ILE A 79 -0.76 -10.14 4.32
N PHE A 80 -0.32 -9.12 3.58
CA PHE A 80 -1.21 -8.34 2.71
C PHE A 80 -1.86 -9.23 1.63
N VAL A 81 -1.06 -10.02 0.93
CA VAL A 81 -1.56 -10.91 -0.14
C VAL A 81 -2.56 -11.91 0.43
N ASP A 82 -2.22 -12.60 1.52
CA ASP A 82 -3.10 -13.59 2.15
C ASP A 82 -4.45 -13.00 2.55
N LYS A 83 -4.45 -11.75 3.04
CA LYS A 83 -5.66 -11.08 3.51
C LYS A 83 -6.52 -10.47 2.42
N TYR A 84 -5.92 -10.00 1.32
CA TYR A 84 -6.61 -9.14 0.34
C TYR A 84 -6.63 -9.69 -1.10
N GLN A 85 -5.96 -10.81 -1.39
CA GLN A 85 -5.84 -11.31 -2.77
C GLN A 85 -7.17 -11.64 -3.45
N ASP A 86 -8.21 -12.00 -2.69
CA ASP A 86 -9.55 -12.29 -3.24
C ASP A 86 -10.19 -11.06 -3.90
N ASP A 87 -9.72 -9.87 -3.55
CA ASP A 87 -10.20 -8.60 -4.08
C ASP A 87 -9.35 -8.10 -5.25
N PHE A 88 -8.29 -8.84 -5.63
CA PHE A 88 -7.43 -8.48 -6.76
C PHE A 88 -8.11 -8.77 -8.09
N ALA A 89 -7.77 -7.94 -9.07
CA ALA A 89 -7.94 -8.23 -10.49
C ALA A 89 -6.57 -8.54 -11.10
N SER A 90 -6.56 -9.11 -12.31
CA SER A 90 -5.30 -9.40 -13.02
C SER A 90 -4.48 -8.14 -13.35
N ASP A 91 -5.10 -6.97 -13.30
CA ASP A 91 -4.50 -5.66 -13.55
C ASP A 91 -4.21 -4.87 -12.25
N THR A 92 -4.42 -5.45 -11.07
CA THR A 92 -4.09 -4.81 -9.80
C THR A 92 -2.61 -4.45 -9.74
N LYS A 93 -2.34 -3.21 -9.34
CA LYS A 93 -0.99 -2.68 -9.16
C LYS A 93 -0.64 -2.63 -7.68
N LEU A 94 0.46 -3.29 -7.31
CA LEU A 94 0.95 -3.33 -5.93
C LEU A 94 2.34 -2.67 -5.86
N PHE A 95 2.49 -1.65 -5.01
CA PHE A 95 3.75 -0.93 -4.80
C PHE A 95 4.02 -0.77 -3.31
N PHE A 96 4.98 -1.53 -2.78
CA PHE A 96 5.32 -1.49 -1.36
C PHE A 96 6.71 -0.88 -1.15
N PHE A 97 6.75 0.08 -0.25
CA PHE A 97 7.98 0.70 0.22
C PHE A 97 8.39 -0.01 1.51
N VAL A 98 9.45 -0.79 1.45
CA VAL A 98 9.80 -1.78 2.47
C VAL A 98 11.13 -1.41 3.12
N VAL A 99 11.19 -1.40 4.44
CA VAL A 99 12.39 -0.95 5.16
C VAL A 99 13.57 -1.91 4.99
N ASN A 100 13.34 -3.22 5.13
CA ASN A 100 14.40 -4.20 5.31
C ASN A 100 14.86 -4.91 4.02
N ILE A 101 14.65 -4.32 2.84
CA ILE A 101 15.15 -4.87 1.56
C ILE A 101 16.35 -4.05 1.03
N PRO A 102 17.36 -4.68 0.42
CA PRO A 102 18.60 -3.99 0.03
C PRO A 102 18.51 -3.22 -1.29
N ALA A 103 17.57 -3.59 -2.17
CA ALA A 103 17.41 -3.01 -3.50
C ALA A 103 15.97 -3.21 -4.00
N PRO A 104 15.52 -2.39 -4.98
CA PRO A 104 14.22 -2.60 -5.60
C PRO A 104 14.13 -3.94 -6.32
N VAL A 105 13.01 -4.63 -6.16
CA VAL A 105 12.70 -5.89 -6.84
C VAL A 105 11.25 -5.90 -7.30
N GLN A 106 10.93 -6.79 -8.24
CA GLN A 106 9.55 -7.09 -8.59
C GLN A 106 9.28 -8.58 -8.41
N CYS A 107 8.07 -8.93 -7.96
CA CYS A 107 7.68 -10.31 -7.72
C CYS A 107 6.20 -10.55 -8.05
N ALA A 108 5.86 -11.80 -8.32
CA ALA A 108 4.46 -12.20 -8.44
C ALA A 108 3.80 -12.24 -7.06
N ALA A 109 2.56 -11.78 -6.99
CA ALA A 109 1.74 -11.72 -5.78
C ALA A 109 0.30 -12.13 -6.11
N ALA A 110 -0.02 -13.42 -5.93
CA ALA A 110 -1.26 -14.04 -6.40
C ALA A 110 -1.51 -13.77 -7.91
N ALA A 111 -2.64 -13.16 -8.27
CA ALA A 111 -2.97 -12.79 -9.65
C ALA A 111 -2.33 -11.47 -10.11
N ALA A 112 -1.61 -10.77 -9.24
CA ALA A 112 -1.02 -9.45 -9.47
C ALA A 112 0.52 -9.49 -9.48
N SER A 113 1.13 -8.37 -9.84
CA SER A 113 2.57 -8.12 -9.69
C SER A 113 2.78 -7.08 -8.60
N ALA A 114 3.74 -7.34 -7.71
CA ALA A 114 4.20 -6.41 -6.69
C ALA A 114 5.59 -5.87 -7.03
N VAL A 115 5.74 -4.56 -6.80
CA VAL A 115 7.02 -3.86 -6.83
C VAL A 115 7.39 -3.52 -5.39
N LEU A 116 8.57 -3.94 -4.95
CA LEU A 116 9.09 -3.65 -3.62
C LEU A 116 10.27 -2.69 -3.75
N ILE A 117 10.25 -1.57 -3.03
CA ILE A 117 11.27 -0.51 -3.11
C ILE A 117 11.79 -0.23 -1.70
N PRO A 118 13.12 -0.20 -1.47
CA PRO A 118 13.67 0.17 -0.17
C PRO A 118 13.25 1.59 0.22
N LEU A 119 12.72 1.77 1.43
CA LEU A 119 12.46 3.10 1.98
C LEU A 119 12.60 3.07 3.50
N THR A 120 13.48 3.90 4.06
CA THR A 120 13.64 4.06 5.51
C THR A 120 13.04 5.37 6.02
N GLU A 121 13.05 6.40 5.18
CA GLU A 121 12.51 7.73 5.44
C GLU A 121 11.87 8.25 4.15
N GLY A 122 10.72 8.91 4.27
CA GLY A 122 10.03 9.47 3.12
C GLY A 122 8.51 9.36 3.24
N MET A 123 7.82 9.84 2.21
CA MET A 123 6.37 9.75 2.11
C MET A 123 6.04 8.92 0.88
N VAL A 124 5.34 7.79 1.04
CA VAL A 124 4.91 6.89 -0.03
C VAL A 124 4.28 7.65 -1.19
N TRP A 125 3.46 8.66 -0.89
CA TRP A 125 2.82 9.49 -1.91
C TRP A 125 3.82 10.22 -2.82
N ASN A 126 4.89 10.77 -2.25
CA ASN A 126 5.91 11.47 -3.01
C ASN A 126 6.74 10.48 -3.84
N GLU A 127 7.15 9.37 -3.24
CA GLU A 127 7.91 8.32 -3.93
C GLU A 127 7.13 7.76 -5.14
N LEU A 128 5.81 7.56 -4.99
CA LEU A 128 4.96 7.11 -6.10
C LEU A 128 4.89 8.14 -7.23
N ILE A 129 4.78 9.43 -6.90
CA ILE A 129 4.77 10.53 -7.87
C ILE A 129 6.09 10.55 -8.64
N ASP A 130 7.21 10.49 -7.93
CA ASP A 130 8.56 10.53 -8.50
C ASP A 130 8.80 9.31 -9.40
N LEU A 131 8.34 8.12 -8.98
CA LEU A 131 8.48 6.87 -9.73
C LEU A 131 7.89 6.96 -11.15
N VAL A 132 6.81 7.72 -11.32
CA VAL A 132 6.11 7.88 -12.60
C VAL A 132 6.27 9.28 -13.20
N ALA A 133 7.22 10.06 -12.66
CA ALA A 133 7.56 11.40 -13.13
C ALA A 133 6.35 12.35 -13.26
N LEU A 134 5.41 12.26 -12.32
CA LEU A 134 4.34 13.25 -12.20
C LEU A 134 4.84 14.50 -11.47
N GLU A 135 4.27 15.65 -11.78
CA GLU A 135 4.61 16.93 -11.20
C GLU A 135 3.37 17.58 -10.55
N LYS A 136 3.61 18.62 -9.73
CA LYS A 136 2.53 19.34 -9.04
C LYS A 136 1.47 19.89 -10.00
N SER A 137 1.85 20.28 -11.21
CA SER A 137 0.94 20.78 -12.24
C SER A 137 -0.08 19.75 -12.69
N ASP A 138 0.28 18.46 -12.69
CA ASP A 138 -0.60 17.38 -13.14
C ASP A 138 -1.82 17.22 -12.22
N PHE A 139 -1.67 17.62 -10.95
CA PHE A 139 -2.73 17.52 -9.93
C PHE A 139 -3.54 18.81 -9.74
N LYS A 140 -3.29 19.84 -10.56
CA LYS A 140 -3.89 21.16 -10.35
C LYS A 140 -5.39 21.13 -10.61
N GLY A 141 -6.17 21.55 -9.62
CA GLY A 141 -7.64 21.63 -9.71
C GLY A 141 -8.36 20.31 -9.40
N GLN A 142 -7.62 19.23 -9.16
CA GLN A 142 -8.19 17.93 -8.84
C GLN A 142 -8.56 17.79 -7.35
N SER A 143 -9.61 17.03 -7.09
CA SER A 143 -9.98 16.52 -5.76
C SER A 143 -8.94 15.52 -5.22
N SER A 144 -9.07 15.12 -3.96
CA SER A 144 -8.16 14.12 -3.37
C SER A 144 -8.25 12.77 -4.10
N ALA A 145 -9.46 12.33 -4.45
CA ALA A 145 -9.69 11.07 -5.15
C ALA A 145 -9.17 11.10 -6.59
N GLU A 146 -9.43 12.19 -7.33
CA GLU A 146 -8.94 12.36 -8.71
C GLU A 146 -7.41 12.33 -8.81
N LYS A 147 -6.70 12.81 -7.78
CA LYS A 147 -5.23 12.71 -7.72
C LYS A 147 -4.76 11.27 -7.64
N VAL A 148 -5.46 10.42 -6.88
CA VAL A 148 -5.14 8.99 -6.78
C VAL A 148 -5.43 8.29 -8.11
N GLU A 149 -6.50 8.67 -8.82
CA GLU A 149 -6.78 8.15 -10.17
C GLU A 149 -5.73 8.55 -11.20
N THR A 150 -5.31 9.82 -11.17
CA THR A 150 -4.23 10.33 -12.04
C THR A 150 -2.94 9.54 -11.80
N LEU A 151 -2.58 9.35 -10.53
CA LEU A 151 -1.44 8.54 -10.13
C LEU A 151 -1.57 7.08 -10.61
N TYR A 152 -2.72 6.46 -10.37
CA TYR A 152 -2.99 5.08 -10.80
C TYR A 152 -2.88 4.93 -12.33
N THR A 153 -3.40 5.90 -13.09
CA THR A 153 -3.32 5.91 -14.55
C THR A 153 -1.86 5.90 -15.03
N ALA A 154 -1.00 6.73 -14.41
CA ALA A 154 0.42 6.73 -14.70
C ALA A 154 1.10 5.41 -14.31
N LEU A 155 0.80 4.88 -13.11
CA LEU A 155 1.32 3.58 -12.63
C LEU A 155 0.85 2.39 -13.49
N ARG A 156 -0.31 2.49 -14.14
CA ARG A 156 -0.80 1.47 -15.08
C ARG A 156 0.13 1.35 -16.30
N GLY A 157 0.64 2.47 -16.78
CA GLY A 157 1.62 2.54 -17.89
C GLY A 157 3.07 2.31 -17.46
N TYR A 158 3.37 2.38 -16.16
CA TYR A 158 4.71 2.15 -15.63
C TYR A 158 5.13 0.69 -15.79
N THR A 159 6.29 0.50 -16.44
CA THR A 159 6.91 -0.82 -16.60
C THR A 159 8.21 -0.85 -15.78
N PRO A 160 8.19 -1.41 -14.56
CA PRO A 160 9.38 -1.53 -13.74
C PRO A 160 10.46 -2.34 -14.46
N LYS A 161 11.71 -1.92 -14.30
CA LYS A 161 12.91 -2.62 -14.83
C LYS A 161 13.74 -3.22 -13.71
N PHE A 162 13.08 -3.64 -12.63
CA PHE A 162 13.73 -4.23 -11.47
C PHE A 162 13.97 -5.73 -11.68
N PRO A 163 14.97 -6.31 -11.00
CA PRO A 163 15.15 -7.76 -10.99
C PRO A 163 13.85 -8.46 -10.57
N THR A 164 13.47 -9.49 -11.32
CA THR A 164 12.32 -10.33 -10.98
C THR A 164 12.79 -11.43 -10.04
N VAL A 165 12.12 -11.54 -8.89
CA VAL A 165 12.35 -12.57 -7.87
C VAL A 165 11.01 -13.16 -7.45
N THR A 166 11.04 -14.29 -6.75
CA THR A 166 9.89 -14.80 -6.02
C THR A 166 9.67 -13.99 -4.75
N LEU A 167 8.43 -13.96 -4.24
CA LEU A 167 8.15 -13.32 -2.96
C LEU A 167 8.95 -13.94 -1.82
N ALA A 168 9.14 -15.27 -1.83
CA ALA A 168 9.98 -15.97 -0.86
C ALA A 168 11.45 -15.52 -0.91
N GLU A 169 12.01 -15.31 -2.10
CA GLU A 169 13.37 -14.77 -2.26
C GLU A 169 13.47 -13.35 -1.69
N ALA A 170 12.49 -12.48 -1.97
CA ALA A 170 12.45 -11.13 -1.42
C ALA A 170 12.41 -11.12 0.12
N VAL A 171 11.60 -11.99 0.73
CA VAL A 171 11.52 -12.14 2.20
C VAL A 171 12.79 -12.73 2.79
N SER A 172 13.44 -13.67 2.10
CA SER A 172 14.68 -14.28 2.59
C SER A 172 15.92 -13.37 2.43
N GLY A 173 15.86 -12.42 1.50
CA GLY A 173 16.95 -11.50 1.16
C GLY A 173 16.98 -10.23 2.00
N THR A 174 16.26 -10.18 3.12
CA THR A 174 16.19 -9.00 3.98
C THR A 174 17.53 -8.69 4.65
N VAL A 175 17.74 -7.41 4.96
CA VAL A 175 18.94 -6.91 5.65
C VAL A 175 18.59 -6.35 7.02
N GLU A 176 19.55 -6.38 7.94
CA GLU A 176 19.40 -5.71 9.23
C GLU A 176 19.42 -4.19 9.03
N VAL A 177 18.34 -3.53 9.43
CA VAL A 177 18.24 -2.07 9.34
C VAL A 177 18.58 -1.44 10.68
N LYS A 178 19.73 -0.75 10.74
CA LYS A 178 20.09 0.08 11.88
C LYS A 178 19.38 1.42 11.77
N ARG A 179 18.29 1.60 12.52
CA ARG A 179 17.67 2.92 12.68
C ARG A 179 18.58 3.77 13.57
N GLU A 180 19.10 4.88 13.04
CA GLU A 180 19.67 5.91 13.91
C GLU A 180 18.51 6.48 14.74
N VAL A 181 18.46 6.12 16.02
CA VAL A 181 17.57 6.78 16.97
C VAL A 181 18.08 8.21 17.12
N ARG A 182 17.59 9.12 16.29
CA ARG A 182 17.68 10.55 16.58
C ARG A 182 16.74 10.79 17.76
N GLY A 183 17.29 10.62 18.96
CA GLY A 183 16.62 10.97 20.20
C GLY A 183 16.09 12.40 20.10
N ALA A 184 14.91 12.64 20.66
CA ALA A 184 14.39 13.99 20.81
C ALA A 184 15.43 14.83 21.54
N ILE A 185 15.84 15.95 20.93
CA ILE A 185 16.53 17.04 21.62
C ILE A 185 15.48 18.12 21.89
#